data_AF-A0A9D1QHH2-F1
#
_entry.id   AF-A0A9D1QHH2-F1
#
_cell.length_a   1.000
_cell.length_b   1.000
_cell.length_c   1.000
_cell.angle_alpha   90.00
_cell.angle_beta   90.00
_cell.angle_gamma   90.00
#
_symmetry.space_group_name_H-M   'P 1'
#
loop_
_entity.id
_entity.type
_entity.pdbx_description
1 polymer ?
#
loop_
_entity_poly.entity_id
_entity_poly.type
_entity_poly.pdbx_seq_one_letter_code
_entity_poly.pdbx_strand_id
1 'polypeptide(L)'
;MGKILLSGLISGTVAGLLLAGAFSYVQLSTDIELLDLLLNLDFISREEPHIVIQILLHLLVSVVIATILKWIYINRSKLYMPSMVAIWVITTSLYFILSKQAEEPMELHSYIGWTLWSIFHIGYLEVLHICYKKRI
;
A
#
# COMPACT_ATOMS: atom_id res chain seq x y z
N MET A 1 -18.68 -2.72 15.69
CA MET A 1 -17.86 -1.73 14.95
C MET A 1 -16.46 -1.54 15.55
N GLY A 2 -16.31 -1.22 16.85
CA GLY A 2 -15.01 -0.91 17.46
C GLY A 2 -13.90 -1.97 17.28
N LYS A 3 -14.23 -3.27 17.39
CA LYS A 3 -13.26 -4.36 17.14
C LYS A 3 -12.75 -4.42 15.69
N ILE A 4 -13.58 -4.03 14.72
CA ILE A 4 -13.19 -3.98 13.29
C ILE A 4 -12.26 -2.80 13.05
N LEU A 5 -12.59 -1.64 13.63
CA LEU A 5 -11.76 -0.43 13.52
C LEU A 5 -10.39 -0.61 14.17
N LEU A 6 -10.34 -1.17 15.37
CA LEU A 6 -9.07 -1.46 16.05
C LEU A 6 -8.24 -2.47 15.25
N SER A 7 -8.89 -3.50 14.72
CA SER A 7 -8.22 -4.51 13.89
C SER A 7 -7.69 -3.93 12.58
N GLY A 8 -8.49 -3.10 11.91
CA GLY A 8 -8.07 -2.38 10.71
C GLY A 8 -6.91 -1.42 10.98
N LEU A 9 -6.94 -0.70 12.10
CA LEU A 9 -5.85 0.16 12.54
C LEU A 9 -4.54 -0.61 12.71
N ILE A 10 -4.56 -1.71 13.48
CA ILE A 10 -3.34 -2.49 13.76
C ILE A 10 -2.84 -3.17 12.48
N SER A 11 -3.71 -3.90 11.77
CA SER A 11 -3.33 -4.63 10.56
C SER A 11 -2.87 -3.71 9.44
N GLY A 12 -3.56 -2.59 9.21
CA GLY A 12 -3.18 -1.60 8.22
C GLY A 12 -1.87 -0.90 8.54
N THR A 13 -1.62 -0.58 9.81
CA THR A 13 -0.35 0.01 10.24
C THR A 13 0.80 -0.98 10.05
N VAL A 14 0.65 -2.22 10.50
CA VAL A 14 1.68 -3.26 10.35
C VAL A 14 1.99 -3.54 8.88
N ALA A 15 0.96 -3.78 8.07
CA ALA A 15 1.14 -4.09 6.66
C ALA A 15 1.72 -2.89 5.88
N GLY A 16 1.24 -1.68 6.16
CA GLY A 16 1.73 -0.45 5.51
C GLY A 16 3.19 -0.16 5.86
N LEU A 17 3.57 -0.27 7.14
CA LEU A 17 4.98 -0.10 7.55
C LEU A 17 5.90 -1.16 6.95
N LEU A 18 5.45 -2.42 6.86
CA LEU A 18 6.25 -3.46 6.21
C LEU A 18 6.41 -3.21 4.72
N LEU A 19 5.37 -2.74 4.03
CA LEU A 19 5.44 -2.37 2.62
C LEU A 19 6.39 -1.19 2.39
N ALA A 20 6.23 -0.11 3.16
CA ALA A 20 7.12 1.05 3.09
C ALA A 20 8.57 0.67 3.41
N GLY A 21 8.80 -0.18 4.42
CA GLY A 21 10.13 -0.70 4.75
C GLY A 21 10.73 -1.56 3.63
N ALA A 22 9.93 -2.40 2.99
CA ALA A 22 10.37 -3.22 1.86
C ALA A 22 10.79 -2.36 0.65
N PHE A 23 10.00 -1.34 0.32
CA PHE A 23 10.35 -0.40 -0.74
C PHE A 23 11.55 0.48 -0.39
N SER A 24 11.67 0.92 0.87
CA SER A 24 12.86 1.61 1.36
C SER A 24 14.11 0.75 1.17
N TYR A 25 14.04 -0.54 1.51
CA TYR A 25 15.15 -1.47 1.31
C TYR A 25 15.54 -1.62 -0.17
N VAL A 26 14.55 -1.75 -1.06
CA VAL A 26 14.78 -1.83 -2.52
C VAL A 26 15.47 -0.55 -3.02
N GLN A 27 14.94 0.62 -2.66
CA GLN A 27 15.46 1.90 -3.09
C GLN A 27 16.90 2.10 -2.63
N LEU A 28 17.19 1.81 -1.36
CA LEU A 28 18.55 1.90 -0.80
C LEU A 28 19.53 0.89 -1.38
N SER A 29 19.06 -0.20 -2.00
CA SER A 29 19.90 -1.29 -2.50
C SER A 29 20.06 -1.33 -4.02
N THR A 30 19.17 -0.68 -4.78
CA THR A 30 19.05 -0.86 -6.24
C THR A 30 18.81 0.42 -7.04
N ASP A 31 18.79 1.58 -6.37
CA ASP A 31 18.44 2.90 -6.93
C ASP A 31 17.04 2.98 -7.56
N ILE A 32 16.17 1.97 -7.36
CA ILE A 32 14.79 1.99 -7.84
C ILE A 32 13.90 2.73 -6.85
N GLU A 33 13.35 3.88 -7.24
CA GLU A 33 12.63 4.84 -6.39
C GLU A 33 11.17 4.43 -6.06
N LEU A 34 10.99 3.19 -5.58
CA LEU A 34 9.65 2.66 -5.24
C LEU A 34 9.06 3.28 -3.98
N LEU A 35 9.87 3.70 -3.02
CA LEU A 35 9.36 4.35 -1.81
C LEU A 35 8.84 5.75 -2.16
N ASP A 36 9.61 6.49 -2.95
CA ASP A 36 9.21 7.84 -3.39
C ASP A 36 7.93 7.76 -4.23
N LEU A 37 7.82 6.77 -5.12
CA LEU A 37 6.59 6.52 -5.87
C LEU A 37 5.41 6.17 -4.95
N LEU A 38 5.62 5.36 -3.91
CA LEU A 38 4.57 4.96 -2.96
C LEU A 38 4.05 6.15 -2.14
N LEU A 39 4.93 7.11 -1.87
CA LEU A 39 4.67 8.29 -1.05
C LEU A 39 4.36 9.54 -1.87
N ASN A 40 4.40 9.47 -3.20
CA ASN A 40 4.16 10.60 -4.09
C ASN A 40 2.78 11.23 -3.84
N LEU A 41 2.75 12.56 -3.70
CA LEU A 41 1.54 13.36 -3.44
C LEU A 41 1.36 14.51 -4.45
N ASP A 42 2.06 14.47 -5.58
CA ASP A 42 2.11 15.56 -6.55
C ASP A 42 0.73 15.84 -7.17
N PHE A 43 -0.13 14.83 -7.16
CA PHE A 43 -1.53 14.95 -7.57
C PHE A 43 -2.42 15.75 -6.60
N ILE A 44 -1.95 16.02 -5.38
CA ILE A 44 -2.66 16.80 -4.34
C ILE A 44 -2.04 18.18 -4.17
N SER A 45 -0.71 18.23 -4.07
CA SER A 45 0.04 19.44 -3.71
C SER A 45 1.31 19.52 -4.53
N ARG A 46 1.62 20.72 -5.04
CA ARG A 46 2.91 21.01 -5.68
C ARG A 46 4.05 21.19 -4.68
N GLU A 47 3.71 21.56 -3.45
CA GLU A 47 4.71 21.59 -2.38
C GLU A 47 4.79 20.20 -1.76
N GLU A 48 5.99 19.62 -1.78
CA GLU A 48 6.27 18.33 -1.15
C GLU A 48 6.08 18.42 0.36
N PRO A 49 5.09 17.69 0.93
CA PRO A 49 4.93 17.64 2.37
C PRO A 49 6.14 16.95 3.00
N HIS A 50 6.45 17.30 4.26
CA HIS A 50 7.49 16.61 5.01
C HIS A 50 7.28 15.08 4.99
N ILE A 51 8.35 14.30 4.85
CA ILE A 51 8.31 12.83 4.70
C ILE A 51 7.42 12.11 5.74
N VAL A 52 7.41 12.61 6.98
CA VAL A 52 6.54 12.10 8.05
C VAL A 52 5.06 12.20 7.69
N ILE A 53 4.63 13.30 7.08
CA ILE A 53 3.24 13.50 6.63
C ILE A 53 2.93 12.54 5.48
N GLN A 54 3.85 12.35 4.54
CA GLN A 54 3.66 11.41 3.43
C GLN A 54 3.47 9.97 3.95
N ILE A 55 4.32 9.52 4.88
CA ILE A 55 4.19 8.22 5.53
C ILE A 55 2.86 8.10 6.28
N LEU A 56 2.45 9.13 7.04
CA LEU A 56 1.18 9.10 7.77
C LEU A 56 -0.03 9.00 6.82
N LEU A 57 0.00 9.69 5.68
CA LEU A 57 -1.03 9.58 4.66
C LEU A 57 -1.06 8.19 4.03
N HIS A 58 0.10 7.61 3.72
CA HIS A 58 0.19 6.23 3.25
C HIS A 58 -0.40 5.25 4.28
N LEU A 59 -0.03 5.37 5.56
CA LEU A 59 -0.58 4.53 6.62
C LEU A 59 -2.08 4.72 6.79
N LEU A 60 -2.59 5.94 6.65
CA LEU A 60 -4.03 6.20 6.70
C LEU A 60 -4.76 5.44 5.58
N VAL A 61 -4.27 5.50 4.33
CA VAL A 61 -4.83 4.74 3.21
C VAL A 61 -4.79 3.24 3.48
N SER A 62 -3.65 2.74 3.98
CA SER A 62 -3.51 1.33 4.37
C SER A 62 -4.50 0.91 5.45
N VAL A 63 -4.73 1.73 6.48
CA VAL A 63 -5.71 1.49 7.54
C VAL A 63 -7.14 1.47 7.00
N VAL A 64 -7.48 2.37 6.06
CA VAL A 64 -8.79 2.38 5.40
C VAL A 64 -9.00 1.08 4.62
N ILE A 65 -8.04 0.69 3.78
CA ILE A 65 -8.08 -0.58 3.02
C ILE A 65 -8.24 -1.76 3.97
N ALA A 66 -7.42 -1.81 5.03
CA ALA A 66 -7.46 -2.89 6.00
C ALA A 66 -8.80 -2.97 6.75
N THR A 67 -9.40 -1.82 7.07
CA THR A 67 -10.71 -1.77 7.75
C THR A 67 -11.83 -2.29 6.84
N ILE A 68 -11.83 -1.87 5.57
CA ILE A 68 -12.80 -2.33 4.56
C ILE A 68 -12.66 -3.83 4.35
N LEU A 69 -11.43 -4.32 4.12
CA LEU A 69 -11.17 -5.74 3.92
C LEU A 69 -11.52 -6.58 5.15
N LYS A 70 -11.24 -6.11 6.37
CA LYS A 70 -11.65 -6.79 7.60
C LYS A 70 -13.17 -6.89 7.70
N TRP A 71 -13.89 -5.83 7.37
CA TRP A 71 -15.34 -5.84 7.37
C TRP A 71 -15.90 -6.85 6.35
N ILE A 72 -15.33 -6.91 5.14
CA ILE A 72 -15.70 -7.89 4.11
C ILE A 72 -15.37 -9.31 4.58
N TYR A 73 -14.19 -9.53 5.17
CA TYR A 73 -13.76 -10.83 5.69
C TYR A 73 -14.76 -11.42 6.69
N ILE A 74 -15.28 -10.59 7.60
CA ILE A 74 -16.23 -11.01 8.65
C ILE A 74 -17.64 -11.18 8.09
N ASN A 75 -18.13 -10.20 7.33
CA ASN A 75 -19.56 -10.11 7.00
C ASN A 75 -19.92 -10.71 5.63
N ARG A 76 -18.93 -10.84 4.73
CA ARG A 76 -19.11 -11.18 3.32
C ARG A 76 -17.98 -12.10 2.82
N SER A 77 -17.73 -13.21 3.50
CA SER A 77 -16.61 -14.12 3.22
C SER A 77 -16.49 -14.55 1.75
N LYS A 78 -17.60 -14.76 1.04
CA LYS A 78 -17.61 -15.09 -0.40
C LYS A 78 -17.03 -13.99 -1.29
N LEU A 79 -17.11 -12.73 -0.86
CA LEU A 79 -16.58 -11.56 -1.59
C LEU A 79 -15.16 -11.21 -1.19
N TYR A 80 -14.60 -11.85 -0.16
CA TYR A 80 -13.28 -11.50 0.36
C TYR A 80 -12.17 -11.70 -0.67
N MET A 81 -12.03 -12.89 -1.28
CA MET A 81 -11.02 -13.11 -2.32
C MET A 81 -11.21 -12.22 -3.55
N PRO A 82 -12.43 -12.07 -4.11
CA PRO A 82 -12.66 -11.08 -5.17
C PRO A 82 -12.23 -9.67 -4.80
N SER A 83 -12.45 -9.25 -3.54
CA SER A 83 -12.04 -7.93 -3.05
C SER A 83 -10.52 -7.80 -2.93
N MET A 84 -9.81 -8.84 -2.49
CA MET A 84 -8.34 -8.85 -2.47
C MET A 84 -7.77 -8.70 -3.89
N VAL A 85 -8.30 -9.47 -4.85
CA VAL A 85 -7.87 -9.37 -6.26
C VAL A 85 -8.17 -7.99 -6.83
N ALA A 86 -9.36 -7.43 -6.56
CA ALA A 86 -9.71 -6.09 -7.01
C ALA A 86 -8.77 -5.02 -6.44
N ILE A 87 -8.47 -5.07 -5.15
CA ILE A 87 -7.52 -4.15 -4.51
C ILE A 87 -6.13 -4.32 -5.12
N TRP A 88 -5.66 -5.55 -5.32
CA TRP A 88 -4.37 -5.80 -5.95
C TRP A 88 -4.27 -5.20 -7.35
N VAL A 89 -5.31 -5.36 -8.17
CA VAL A 89 -5.36 -4.76 -9.51
C VAL A 89 -5.34 -3.23 -9.43
N ILE A 90 -6.10 -2.64 -8.52
CA ILE A 90 -6.14 -1.19 -8.32
C ILE A 90 -4.75 -0.68 -7.88
N THR A 91 -4.16 -1.27 -6.83
CA THR A 91 -2.86 -0.84 -6.32
C THR A 91 -1.75 -1.05 -7.34
N THR A 92 -1.80 -2.13 -8.12
CA THR A 92 -0.83 -2.37 -9.19
C THR A 92 -1.00 -1.37 -10.34
N SER A 93 -2.23 -0.99 -10.68
CA SER A 93 -2.51 0.02 -11.72
C SER A 93 -2.07 1.42 -11.30
N LEU A 94 -2.10 1.72 -10.00
CA LEU A 94 -1.62 3.00 -9.47
C LEU A 94 -0.15 3.26 -9.79
N TYR A 95 0.68 2.23 -10.01
CA TYR A 95 2.05 2.40 -10.49
C TYR A 95 2.09 3.34 -11.71
N PHE A 96 1.34 3.03 -12.75
CA PHE A 96 1.35 3.83 -13.99
C PHE A 96 0.78 5.24 -13.80
N ILE A 97 -0.22 5.38 -12.92
CA ILE A 97 -0.86 6.68 -12.67
C ILE A 97 0.11 7.59 -11.92
N LEU A 98 0.70 7.10 -10.83
CA LEU A 98 1.64 7.84 -10.00
C LEU A 98 2.92 8.14 -10.77
N SER A 99 3.47 7.18 -11.53
CA SER A 99 4.67 7.41 -12.34
C SER A 99 4.48 8.47 -13.43
N LYS A 100 3.25 8.62 -13.93
CA LYS A 100 2.92 9.64 -14.93
C LYS A 100 2.67 11.02 -14.30
N GLN A 101 2.23 11.04 -13.04
CA GLN A 101 1.89 12.26 -12.31
C GLN A 101 3.06 12.83 -11.51
N ALA A 102 4.14 12.07 -11.34
CA ALA A 102 5.37 12.55 -10.72
C ALA A 102 5.89 13.79 -11.44
N GLU A 103 6.08 14.88 -10.69
CA GLU A 103 6.66 16.13 -11.21
C GLU A 103 8.15 15.98 -11.48
N GLU A 104 8.86 15.27 -10.60
CA GLU A 104 10.27 14.93 -10.77
C GLU A 104 10.44 13.57 -11.49
N PRO A 105 11.40 13.46 -12.43
CA PRO A 105 11.66 12.21 -13.13
C PRO A 105 12.19 11.16 -12.14
N MET A 106 11.48 10.04 -12.04
CA MET A 106 11.85 8.94 -11.14
C MET A 106 12.58 7.80 -11.87
N GLU A 107 13.60 7.24 -11.23
CA GLU A 107 14.34 6.06 -11.70
C GLU A 107 13.60 4.78 -11.32
N LEU A 108 12.60 4.42 -12.13
CA LEU A 108 11.69 3.31 -11.83
C LEU A 108 12.03 2.00 -12.55
N HIS A 109 12.99 2.01 -13.49
CA HIS A 109 13.34 0.85 -14.31
C HIS A 109 12.11 0.07 -14.81
N SER A 110 11.22 0.77 -15.52
CA SER A 110 9.78 0.50 -15.73
C SER A 110 9.30 -0.95 -15.54
N TYR A 111 9.88 -1.93 -16.24
CA TYR A 111 9.46 -3.33 -16.13
C TYR A 111 9.79 -3.96 -14.76
N ILE A 112 11.00 -3.72 -14.27
CA ILE A 112 11.49 -4.26 -12.99
C ILE A 112 10.75 -3.57 -11.83
N GLY A 113 10.65 -2.24 -11.85
CA GLY A 113 9.94 -1.50 -10.82
C GLY A 113 8.47 -1.89 -10.72
N TRP A 114 7.77 -2.00 -11.85
CA TRP A 114 6.39 -2.49 -11.87
C TRP A 114 6.24 -3.91 -11.33
N THR A 115 7.18 -4.81 -11.67
CA THR A 115 7.16 -6.19 -11.19
C THR A 115 7.34 -6.24 -9.67
N LEU A 116 8.32 -5.52 -9.13
CA LEU A 116 8.55 -5.41 -7.70
C LEU A 116 7.34 -4.79 -7.00
N TRP A 117 6.83 -3.68 -7.52
CA TRP A 117 5.62 -3.03 -7.03
C TRP A 117 4.46 -4.02 -6.90
N SER A 118 4.20 -4.80 -7.95
CA SER A 118 3.14 -5.80 -7.98
C SER A 118 3.34 -6.90 -6.93
N ILE A 119 4.56 -7.45 -6.82
CA ILE A 119 4.90 -8.53 -5.89
C ILE A 119 4.78 -8.08 -4.43
N PHE A 120 5.31 -6.91 -4.10
CA PHE A 120 5.25 -6.39 -2.74
C PHE A 120 3.82 -6.04 -2.32
N HIS A 121 2.96 -5.61 -3.25
CA HIS A 121 1.53 -5.42 -2.96
C HIS A 121 0.78 -6.76 -2.75
N ILE A 122 1.19 -7.86 -3.38
CA ILE A 122 0.71 -9.20 -3.00
C ILE A 122 1.13 -9.51 -1.57
N GLY A 123 2.42 -9.29 -1.23
CA GLY A 123 2.93 -9.46 0.13
C GLY A 123 2.16 -8.64 1.17
N TYR A 124 1.86 -7.38 0.88
CA TYR A 124 1.02 -6.50 1.69
C TYR A 124 -0.37 -7.12 1.97
N LEU A 125 -1.05 -7.61 0.94
CA LEU A 125 -2.37 -8.23 1.08
C LEU A 125 -2.32 -9.55 1.86
N GLU A 126 -1.26 -10.34 1.69
CA GLU A 126 -1.01 -11.54 2.48
C GLU A 126 -0.79 -11.22 3.96
N VAL A 127 -0.03 -10.16 4.29
CA VAL A 127 0.13 -9.70 5.68
C VAL A 127 -1.22 -9.35 6.29
N LEU A 128 -2.08 -8.61 5.57
CA LEU A 128 -3.44 -8.31 6.04
C LEU A 128 -4.24 -9.60 6.28
N HIS A 129 -4.18 -10.55 5.35
CA HIS A 129 -4.87 -11.84 5.50
C HIS A 129 -4.41 -12.59 6.76
N ILE A 130 -3.10 -12.65 6.99
CA ILE A 130 -2.51 -13.29 8.18
C ILE A 130 -2.98 -12.57 9.45
N CYS A 131 -2.96 -11.24 9.49
CA CYS A 131 -3.47 -10.46 10.62
C CYS A 131 -4.94 -10.82 10.92
N TYR A 132 -5.79 -10.90 9.89
CA TYR A 132 -7.20 -11.24 10.08
C TYR A 132 -7.41 -12.64 10.62
N LYS A 133 -6.65 -13.62 10.09
CA LYS A 133 -6.66 -15.00 10.56
C LYS A 133 -6.22 -15.11 12.03
N LYS A 134 -5.23 -14.32 12.43
CA LYS A 134 -4.75 -14.22 13.82
C LYS A 134 -5.67 -13.39 14.74
N ARG A 135 -6.80 -12.89 14.22
CA ARG A 135 -7.75 -12.01 14.93
C ARG A 135 -7.11 -10.73 15.47
N ILE A 136 -6.02 -10.31 14.83
CA ILE A 136 -5.45 -8.98 14.96
C ILE A 136 -6.36 -8.04 14.18
#